data_AF-A0A942ZSX5-F1
#
_entry.id   AF-A0A942ZSX5-F1
#
_cell.length_a   1.000
_cell.length_b   1.000
_cell.length_c   1.000
_cell.angle_alpha   90.00
_cell.angle_beta   90.00
_cell.angle_gamma   90.00
#
_symmetry.space_group_name_H-M   'P 1'
#
loop_
_entity.id
_entity.type
_entity.pdbx_description
1 polymer ?
#
loop_
_entity_poly.entity_id
_entity_poly.type
_entity_poly.pdbx_seq_one_letter_code
_entity_poly.pdbx_strand_id
1 'polypeptide(L)'
;MAVKIFGVEPRSLAERAGMEKGDSLISINGHAIGDILDFRFRETSTHLTVVFEKPDGRRVEEKIVKAQYGALGLEFETYLMDKQRACRNKCVFCFIDQLPPGMRETLYFKDDDARLSFLFGNYITLTNIDDREIDRIIEMHISPINISVHTMNPALRCKMMHNRFAGDALRHVRRLAAHNIRLNCQIVLCPGLNDGAELEYTLSEMRGLGECLQSVACVPVGLTRYREGLYPLVPFDRASAGAAIDVLERWGDRFKAERGMRTVYPSDEFYLIAGRALPPYDFYEDFPQIENGVGMLRDLEEELTWALEELPGQRLRRRVTIPTGEAAFEFLNGLFDRVRAQFPGIEINLVPVKNDFFGGTVDVTGLLVGRDLVRRLRDENLGDEILIPSAMLMADEDVFLDDMTLEALGRALGVPAKRMQKDAGGELRDILGPLPETIE
;
A
#
# COMPACT_ATOMS: atom_id res chain seq x y z
N MET A 1 -4.70 9.99 29.20
CA MET A 1 -5.89 10.61 28.59
C MET A 1 -7.00 9.59 28.68
N ALA A 2 -8.22 10.00 29.00
CA ALA A 2 -9.37 9.10 29.05
C ALA A 2 -10.04 9.07 27.68
N VAL A 3 -10.50 7.90 27.22
CA VAL A 3 -11.16 7.78 25.92
C VAL A 3 -12.67 7.81 26.07
N LYS A 4 -13.33 8.67 25.30
CA LYS A 4 -14.77 8.85 25.36
C LYS A 4 -15.52 7.74 24.63
N ILE A 5 -16.44 7.09 25.32
CA ILE A 5 -17.33 6.05 24.78
C ILE A 5 -18.39 6.74 23.92
N PHE A 6 -18.46 6.38 22.64
CA PHE A 6 -19.38 6.94 21.66
C PHE A 6 -20.66 6.12 21.51
N GLY A 7 -20.57 4.81 21.72
CA GLY A 7 -21.68 3.87 21.67
C GLY A 7 -21.42 2.68 22.57
N VAL A 8 -22.50 2.00 22.95
CA VAL A 8 -22.48 0.76 23.71
C VAL A 8 -23.45 -0.19 23.03
N GLU A 9 -22.97 -1.37 22.64
CA GLU A 9 -23.77 -2.37 21.94
C GLU A 9 -24.89 -2.89 22.84
N PRO A 10 -26.13 -3.05 22.34
CA PRO A 10 -27.23 -3.61 23.12
C PRO A 10 -26.95 -5.05 23.57
N ARG A 11 -27.28 -5.36 24.82
CA ARG A 11 -27.06 -6.67 25.48
C ARG A 11 -25.60 -7.06 25.68
N SER A 12 -24.66 -6.13 25.45
CA SER A 12 -23.23 -6.32 25.65
C SER A 12 -22.84 -6.39 27.12
N LEU A 13 -21.57 -6.75 27.37
CA LEU A 13 -21.01 -6.75 28.73
C LEU A 13 -20.85 -5.33 29.27
N ALA A 14 -20.53 -4.37 28.41
CA ALA A 14 -20.42 -2.96 28.78
C ALA A 14 -21.77 -2.39 29.23
N GLU A 15 -22.86 -2.69 28.51
CA GLU A 15 -24.21 -2.28 28.93
C GLU A 15 -24.58 -2.89 30.29
N ARG A 16 -24.31 -4.19 30.49
CA ARG A 16 -24.56 -4.87 31.77
C ARG A 16 -23.71 -4.33 32.92
N ALA A 17 -22.53 -3.80 32.62
CA ALA A 17 -21.66 -3.11 33.57
C ALA A 17 -22.08 -1.64 33.81
N GLY A 18 -23.20 -1.18 33.24
CA GLY A 18 -23.73 0.16 33.44
C GLY A 18 -22.97 1.26 32.72
N MET A 19 -22.16 0.91 31.70
CA MET A 19 -21.49 1.87 30.83
C MET A 19 -22.48 2.43 29.82
N GLU A 20 -22.35 3.73 29.54
CA GLU A 20 -23.26 4.46 28.66
C GLU A 20 -22.48 5.35 27.69
N LYS A 21 -23.16 5.76 26.61
CA LYS A 21 -22.64 6.78 25.69
C LYS A 21 -22.31 8.06 26.47
N GLY A 22 -21.09 8.57 26.28
CA GLY A 22 -20.60 9.78 26.93
C GLY A 22 -19.70 9.52 28.13
N ASP A 23 -19.67 8.30 28.66
CA ASP A 23 -18.72 7.87 29.68
C ASP A 23 -17.28 7.91 29.12
N SER A 24 -16.30 8.03 30.02
CA SER A 24 -14.88 8.02 29.65
C SER A 24 -14.18 6.79 30.23
N LEU A 25 -13.67 5.93 29.37
CA LEU A 25 -12.88 4.77 29.76
C LEU A 25 -11.50 5.21 30.26
N ILE A 26 -11.16 4.87 31.50
CA ILE A 26 -9.92 5.30 32.17
C ILE A 26 -8.86 4.21 32.11
N SER A 27 -9.19 3.00 32.57
CA SER A 27 -8.23 1.90 32.65
C SER A 27 -8.88 0.53 32.59
N ILE A 28 -8.14 -0.46 32.12
CA ILE A 28 -8.48 -1.88 32.19
C ILE A 28 -7.33 -2.62 32.89
N ASN A 29 -7.64 -3.40 33.92
CA ASN A 29 -6.67 -4.14 34.73
C ASN A 29 -5.55 -3.25 35.30
N GLY A 30 -5.89 -2.02 35.69
CA GLY A 30 -4.93 -1.05 36.23
C GLY A 30 -4.06 -0.33 35.19
N HIS A 31 -4.21 -0.65 33.89
CA HIS A 31 -3.51 0.03 32.80
C HIS A 31 -4.39 1.10 32.17
N ALA A 32 -3.88 2.32 32.05
CA ALA A 32 -4.59 3.42 31.41
C ALA A 32 -4.88 3.09 29.93
N ILE A 33 -6.08 3.43 29.45
CA ILE A 33 -6.46 3.27 28.04
C ILE A 33 -6.26 4.61 27.34
N GLY A 34 -5.22 4.71 26.52
CA GLY A 34 -4.93 5.92 25.75
C GLY A 34 -5.48 5.91 24.32
N ASP A 35 -5.58 4.72 23.71
CA ASP A 35 -6.08 4.53 22.34
C ASP A 35 -6.66 3.11 22.12
N ILE A 36 -6.98 2.80 20.86
CA ILE A 36 -7.56 1.52 20.45
C ILE A 36 -6.67 0.31 20.68
N LEU A 37 -5.35 0.45 20.56
CA LEU A 37 -4.44 -0.68 20.77
C LEU A 37 -4.43 -1.07 22.25
N ASP A 38 -4.38 -0.10 23.17
CA ASP A 38 -4.49 -0.36 24.61
C ASP A 38 -5.80 -1.07 24.92
N PHE A 39 -6.90 -0.56 24.36
CA PHE A 39 -8.22 -1.14 24.56
C PHE A 39 -8.27 -2.60 24.08
N ARG A 40 -7.94 -2.86 22.81
CA ARG A 40 -8.02 -4.19 22.20
C ARG A 40 -7.10 -5.20 22.87
N PHE A 41 -5.87 -4.79 23.21
CA PHE A 41 -4.93 -5.67 23.88
C PHE A 41 -5.43 -6.08 25.27
N ARG A 42 -5.89 -5.12 26.07
CA ARG A 42 -6.35 -5.40 27.44
C ARG A 42 -7.73 -6.09 27.44
N GLU A 43 -8.58 -5.79 26.45
CA GLU A 43 -9.87 -6.45 26.23
C GLU A 43 -9.71 -7.96 26.03
N THR A 44 -8.59 -8.47 25.50
CA THR A 44 -8.44 -9.92 25.29
C THR A 44 -8.55 -10.78 26.56
N SER A 45 -8.30 -10.21 27.75
CA SER A 45 -8.27 -10.95 29.02
C SER A 45 -9.63 -11.47 29.45
N THR A 46 -9.65 -12.62 30.14
CA THR A 46 -10.86 -13.27 30.69
C THR A 46 -11.44 -12.49 31.87
N HIS A 47 -10.57 -11.95 32.72
CA HIS A 47 -10.94 -11.17 33.91
C HIS A 47 -10.51 -9.72 33.70
N LEU A 48 -11.48 -8.83 33.72
CA LEU A 48 -11.27 -7.40 33.50
C LEU A 48 -11.74 -6.62 34.72
N THR A 49 -10.86 -5.77 35.24
CA THR A 49 -11.23 -4.69 36.17
C THR A 49 -11.25 -3.41 35.37
N VAL A 50 -12.43 -2.92 35.02
CA VAL A 50 -12.62 -1.76 34.15
C VAL A 50 -12.97 -0.55 35.01
N VAL A 51 -12.22 0.54 34.83
CA VAL A 51 -12.50 1.83 35.48
C VAL A 51 -12.96 2.81 34.42
N PHE A 52 -14.13 3.39 34.61
CA PHE A 52 -14.71 4.42 33.75
C PHE A 52 -15.25 5.58 34.57
N GLU A 53 -15.32 6.76 33.95
CA GLU A 53 -15.78 8.00 34.57
C GLU A 53 -17.05 8.48 33.86
N LYS A 54 -18.10 8.71 34.64
CA LYS A 54 -19.37 9.28 34.17
C LYS A 54 -19.19 10.77 33.83
N PRO A 55 -20.07 11.39 33.03
CA PRO A 55 -20.01 12.83 32.70
C PRO A 55 -20.05 13.77 33.91
N ASP A 56 -20.55 13.29 35.06
CA ASP A 56 -20.59 14.01 36.33
C ASP A 56 -19.26 13.94 37.12
N GLY A 57 -18.23 13.26 36.58
CA GLY A 57 -16.93 13.05 37.20
C GLY A 57 -16.86 11.86 38.16
N ARG A 58 -17.96 11.11 38.34
CA ARG A 58 -17.98 9.91 39.19
C ARG A 58 -17.23 8.77 38.52
N ARG A 59 -16.23 8.22 39.21
CA ARG A 59 -15.51 7.01 38.78
C ARG A 59 -16.21 5.75 39.27
N VAL A 60 -16.34 4.78 38.38
CA VAL A 60 -16.95 3.47 38.62
C VAL A 60 -15.92 2.41 38.24
N GLU A 61 -15.73 1.43 39.13
CA GLU A 61 -14.88 0.26 38.89
C GLU A 61 -15.76 -0.98 38.81
N GLU A 62 -15.69 -1.71 37.70
CA GLU A 62 -16.48 -2.90 37.45
C GLU A 62 -15.60 -4.11 37.13
N LYS A 63 -15.98 -5.27 37.66
CA LYS A 63 -15.30 -6.54 37.41
C LYS A 63 -16.10 -7.37 36.44
N ILE A 64 -15.56 -7.57 35.24
CA ILE A 64 -16.22 -8.27 34.14
C ILE A 64 -15.47 -9.58 33.90
N VAL A 65 -16.23 -10.68 33.81
CA VAL A 65 -15.71 -12.00 33.42
C VAL A 65 -16.30 -12.35 32.07
N LYS A 66 -15.44 -12.73 31.14
CA LYS A 66 -15.81 -13.07 29.75
C LYS A 66 -14.89 -14.12 29.18
N ALA A 67 -15.28 -14.70 28.03
CA ALA A 67 -14.37 -15.55 27.28
C ALA A 67 -13.10 -14.77 26.89
N GLN A 68 -11.98 -15.49 26.79
CA GLN A 68 -10.78 -14.93 26.18
C GLN A 68 -11.11 -14.44 24.76
N TYR A 69 -10.67 -13.23 24.39
CA TYR A 69 -11.03 -12.53 23.15
C TYR A 69 -12.51 -12.10 22.97
N GLY A 70 -13.39 -12.37 23.93
CA GLY A 70 -14.77 -11.85 23.87
C GLY A 70 -14.79 -10.31 23.90
N ALA A 71 -15.66 -9.67 23.13
CA ALA A 71 -15.79 -8.21 23.11
C ALA A 71 -16.57 -7.69 24.34
N LEU A 72 -16.23 -6.48 24.78
CA LEU A 72 -16.99 -5.73 25.78
C LEU A 72 -18.24 -5.08 25.17
N GLY A 73 -18.20 -4.75 23.87
CA GLY A 73 -19.27 -4.05 23.15
C GLY A 73 -19.24 -2.53 23.32
N LEU A 74 -18.03 -1.95 23.34
CA LEU A 74 -17.82 -0.50 23.37
C LEU A 74 -17.48 0.00 21.96
N GLU A 75 -18.12 1.11 21.56
CA GLU A 75 -17.86 1.83 20.32
C GLU A 75 -17.26 3.21 20.63
N PHE A 76 -16.31 3.64 19.79
CA PHE A 76 -15.58 4.90 19.98
C PHE A 76 -15.71 5.81 18.75
N GLU A 77 -15.60 7.12 18.96
CA GLU A 77 -15.89 8.15 17.95
C GLU A 77 -14.95 8.10 16.75
N THR A 78 -13.69 7.75 16.98
CA THR A 78 -12.70 7.52 15.92
C THR A 78 -12.12 6.13 16.09
N TYR A 79 -11.81 5.48 14.98
CA TYR A 79 -11.20 4.15 14.98
C TYR A 79 -9.90 4.11 15.80
N LEU A 80 -9.13 5.19 15.81
CA LEU A 80 -7.88 5.32 16.56
C LEU A 80 -8.05 5.80 18.00
N MET A 81 -9.26 6.17 18.42
CA MET A 81 -9.58 6.74 19.74
C MET A 81 -8.82 8.04 20.08
N ASP A 82 -8.08 8.61 19.12
CA ASP A 82 -7.35 9.89 19.15
C ASP A 82 -7.16 10.40 17.71
N LYS A 83 -6.77 11.66 17.54
CA LYS A 83 -6.51 12.26 16.22
C LYS A 83 -5.33 11.57 15.51
N GLN A 84 -5.41 11.45 14.19
CA GLN A 84 -4.31 10.95 13.35
C GLN A 84 -3.11 11.89 13.41
N ARG A 85 -1.90 11.34 13.47
CA ARG A 85 -0.66 12.12 13.48
C ARG A 85 -0.16 12.36 12.06
N ALA A 86 -0.15 13.64 11.64
CA ALA A 86 0.44 14.02 10.36
C ALA A 86 1.97 13.88 10.37
N CYS A 87 2.51 13.43 9.24
CA CYS A 87 3.94 13.32 8.98
C CYS A 87 4.63 14.69 9.07
N ARG A 88 5.72 14.76 9.83
CA ARG A 88 6.53 15.99 9.99
C ARG A 88 7.72 16.06 9.03
N ASN A 89 7.91 15.04 8.19
CA ASN A 89 9.02 14.99 7.25
C ASN A 89 8.73 15.81 6.00
N LYS A 90 9.80 16.35 5.41
CA LYS A 90 9.78 17.04 4.12
C LYS A 90 10.74 16.35 3.17
N CYS A 91 10.45 15.08 2.91
CA CYS A 91 11.34 14.22 2.13
C CYS A 91 11.54 14.79 0.72
N VAL A 92 12.78 14.76 0.23
CA VAL A 92 13.14 15.22 -1.13
C VAL A 92 12.37 14.47 -2.22
N PHE A 93 11.90 13.25 -1.92
CA PHE A 93 11.13 12.34 -2.76
C PHE A 93 9.65 12.23 -2.37
N CYS A 94 9.13 13.12 -1.52
CA CYS A 94 7.75 13.02 -1.05
C CYS A 94 6.76 13.16 -2.22
N PHE A 95 6.01 12.08 -2.51
CA PHE A 95 5.03 12.09 -3.60
C PHE A 95 3.88 13.08 -3.35
N ILE A 96 3.48 13.25 -2.09
CA ILE A 96 2.40 14.18 -1.71
C ILE A 96 2.78 15.65 -1.95
N ASP A 97 4.05 16.02 -1.73
CA ASP A 97 4.53 17.40 -1.98
C ASP A 97 4.54 17.77 -3.47
N GLN A 98 4.43 16.79 -4.36
CA GLN A 98 4.43 16.97 -5.81
C GLN A 98 3.06 16.62 -6.44
N LEU A 99 1.98 16.64 -5.65
CA LEU A 99 0.63 16.56 -6.18
C LEU A 99 0.22 17.92 -6.79
N PRO A 100 -0.56 17.94 -7.89
CA PRO A 100 -1.13 19.19 -8.40
C PRO A 100 -1.99 19.87 -7.35
N PRO A 101 -2.14 21.21 -7.39
CA PRO A 101 -3.12 21.92 -6.56
C PRO A 101 -4.56 21.62 -7.00
N GLY A 102 -5.52 21.74 -6.07
CA GLY A 102 -6.95 21.62 -6.35
C GLY A 102 -7.49 20.18 -6.42
N MET A 103 -6.71 19.18 -5.97
CA MET A 103 -7.20 17.84 -5.69
C MET A 103 -8.00 17.80 -4.38
N ARG A 104 -8.61 16.65 -4.11
CA ARG A 104 -9.30 16.38 -2.84
C ARG A 104 -8.34 16.53 -1.64
N GLU A 105 -8.83 17.15 -0.57
CA GLU A 105 -8.04 17.45 0.63
C GLU A 105 -7.39 16.21 1.26
N THR A 106 -8.06 15.05 1.18
CA THR A 106 -7.57 13.78 1.73
C THR A 106 -6.29 13.29 1.05
N LEU A 107 -6.05 13.61 -0.23
CA LEU A 107 -4.85 13.21 -0.96
C LEU A 107 -3.60 13.99 -0.52
N TYR A 108 -3.77 15.16 0.08
CA TYR A 108 -2.66 15.96 0.61
C TYR A 108 -2.28 15.60 2.05
N PHE A 109 -3.02 14.70 2.69
CA PHE A 109 -2.71 14.27 4.04
C PHE A 109 -1.53 13.30 4.04
N LYS A 110 -0.42 13.72 4.66
CA LYS A 110 0.75 12.84 4.87
C LYS A 110 0.58 12.06 6.16
N ASP A 111 0.40 10.76 6.04
CA ASP A 111 0.35 9.87 7.20
C ASP A 111 1.76 9.42 7.65
N ASP A 112 1.95 9.28 8.96
CA ASP A 112 3.15 8.71 9.62
C ASP A 112 2.78 8.19 11.03
N ASP A 113 1.56 7.66 11.18
CA ASP A 113 1.03 7.17 12.47
C ASP A 113 1.33 5.68 12.68
N ALA A 114 2.06 5.36 13.75
CA ALA A 114 2.48 3.98 14.06
C ALA A 114 1.32 3.01 14.29
N ARG A 115 0.16 3.51 14.71
CA ARG A 115 -1.04 2.68 14.90
C ARG A 115 -1.59 2.20 13.56
N LEU A 116 -1.50 3.04 12.54
CA LEU A 116 -1.93 2.71 11.19
C LEU A 116 -0.97 1.74 10.49
N SER A 117 0.30 1.70 10.92
CA SER A 117 1.24 0.66 10.47
C SER A 117 0.80 -0.75 10.86
N PHE A 118 0.38 -0.93 12.12
CA PHE A 118 -0.10 -2.23 12.57
C PHE A 118 -1.52 -2.55 12.08
N LEU A 119 -2.43 -1.57 12.12
CA LEU A 119 -3.85 -1.79 11.83
C LEU A 119 -4.15 -1.88 10.33
N PHE A 120 -3.35 -1.19 9.49
CA PHE A 120 -3.61 -1.06 8.05
C PHE A 120 -2.38 -1.29 7.17
N GLY A 121 -1.23 -1.67 7.75
CA GLY A 121 -0.01 -1.91 6.97
C GLY A 121 0.68 -0.64 6.47
N ASN A 122 0.32 0.54 6.97
CA ASN A 122 0.96 1.79 6.53
C ASN A 122 2.46 1.82 6.90
N TYR A 123 3.26 2.38 6.01
CA TYR A 123 4.69 2.54 6.27
C TYR A 123 4.97 3.76 7.13
N ILE A 124 5.72 3.57 8.21
CA ILE A 124 6.10 4.66 9.13
C ILE A 124 7.60 4.91 9.13
N THR A 125 7.97 6.15 9.36
CA THR A 125 9.37 6.58 9.36
C THR A 125 10.04 6.46 10.74
N LEU A 126 9.24 6.25 11.78
CA LEU A 126 9.64 6.29 13.20
C LEU A 126 10.19 7.66 13.65
N THR A 127 9.91 8.74 12.91
CA THR A 127 10.40 10.09 13.27
C THR A 127 9.46 10.85 14.19
N ASN A 128 8.19 10.43 14.25
CA ASN A 128 7.16 11.00 15.10
C ASN A 128 6.81 10.11 16.30
N ILE A 129 7.68 9.14 16.63
CA ILE A 129 7.51 8.19 17.73
C ILE A 129 8.52 8.48 18.84
N ASP A 130 8.09 8.41 20.09
CA ASP A 130 8.97 8.53 21.27
C ASP A 130 9.40 7.16 21.82
N ASP A 131 10.34 7.13 22.77
CA ASP A 131 10.81 5.89 23.39
C ASP A 131 9.69 5.12 24.09
N ARG A 132 8.70 5.83 24.66
CA ARG A 132 7.56 5.22 25.38
C ARG A 132 6.64 4.48 24.41
N GLU A 133 6.42 5.03 23.22
CA GLU A 133 5.64 4.35 22.18
C GLU A 133 6.36 3.13 21.62
N ILE A 134 7.70 3.18 21.52
CA ILE A 134 8.50 1.99 21.17
C ILE A 134 8.45 0.93 22.27
N ASP A 135 8.55 1.34 23.54
CA ASP A 135 8.37 0.43 24.69
C ASP A 135 7.02 -0.26 24.66
N ARG A 136 5.99 0.49 24.32
CA ARG A 136 4.62 -0.02 24.19
C ARG A 136 4.47 -1.03 23.06
N ILE A 137 5.06 -0.75 21.90
CA ILE A 137 5.13 -1.70 20.78
C ILE A 137 5.80 -3.01 21.20
N ILE A 138 6.89 -2.91 21.96
CA ILE A 138 7.65 -4.06 22.47
C ILE A 138 6.84 -4.84 23.51
N GLU A 139 6.25 -4.16 24.51
CA GLU A 139 5.43 -4.77 25.57
C GLU A 139 4.25 -5.55 24.98
N MET A 140 3.59 -4.96 23.99
CA MET A 140 2.41 -5.53 23.33
C MET A 140 2.76 -6.51 22.22
N HIS A 141 4.05 -6.64 21.88
CA HIS A 141 4.56 -7.46 20.80
C HIS A 141 3.87 -7.19 19.45
N ILE A 142 3.64 -5.92 19.15
CA ILE A 142 3.02 -5.46 17.90
C ILE A 142 3.96 -5.79 16.75
N SER A 143 3.60 -6.79 15.96
CA SER A 143 4.44 -7.36 14.92
C SER A 143 3.56 -8.01 13.83
N PRO A 144 3.88 -7.87 12.53
CA PRO A 144 5.01 -7.11 11.97
C PRO A 144 4.79 -5.59 11.97
N ILE A 145 5.85 -4.82 11.72
CA ILE A 145 5.82 -3.36 11.53
C ILE A 145 6.42 -3.00 10.18
N ASN A 146 5.75 -2.09 9.47
CA ASN A 146 6.17 -1.61 8.16
C ASN A 146 6.93 -0.27 8.29
N ILE A 147 8.22 -0.24 7.93
CA ILE A 147 9.13 0.89 8.19
C ILE A 147 9.71 1.47 6.89
N SER A 148 9.49 2.76 6.68
CA SER A 148 10.16 3.55 5.64
C SER A 148 11.57 3.95 6.09
N VAL A 149 12.54 3.11 5.74
CA VAL A 149 13.95 3.29 6.16
C VAL A 149 14.65 4.30 5.27
N HIS A 150 14.54 4.13 3.95
CA HIS A 150 15.22 4.90 2.88
C HIS A 150 16.75 4.85 2.89
N THR A 151 17.40 4.89 4.06
CA THR A 151 18.83 4.70 4.23
C THR A 151 19.15 4.41 5.71
N MET A 152 20.17 3.58 5.97
CA MET A 152 20.69 3.38 7.33
C MET A 152 21.80 4.38 7.70
N ASN A 153 22.17 5.29 6.80
CA ASN A 153 23.14 6.36 7.07
C ASN A 153 22.42 7.52 7.81
N PRO A 154 22.71 7.80 9.09
CA PRO A 154 21.95 8.78 9.87
C PRO A 154 22.00 10.20 9.30
N ALA A 155 23.16 10.62 8.79
CA ALA A 155 23.34 11.96 8.23
C ALA A 155 22.58 12.12 6.91
N LEU A 156 22.67 11.10 6.04
CA LEU A 156 21.93 11.07 4.79
C LEU A 156 20.42 11.01 5.03
N ARG A 157 19.97 10.22 6.02
CA ARG A 157 18.55 10.14 6.39
C ARG A 157 17.99 11.50 6.80
N CYS A 158 18.72 12.25 7.64
CA CYS A 158 18.36 13.63 7.99
C CYS A 158 18.28 14.55 6.76
N LYS A 159 19.24 14.44 5.83
CA LYS A 159 19.26 15.23 4.59
C LYS A 159 18.07 14.91 3.70
N MET A 160 17.85 13.63 3.41
CA MET A 160 16.79 13.18 2.50
C MET A 160 15.39 13.46 3.04
N MET A 161 15.17 13.30 4.35
CA MET A 161 13.86 13.51 4.97
C MET A 161 13.63 14.96 5.42
N HIS A 162 14.67 15.80 5.33
CA HIS A 162 14.71 17.16 5.84
C HIS A 162 14.20 17.25 7.29
N ASN A 163 14.65 16.32 8.13
CA ASN A 163 14.27 16.20 9.53
C ASN A 163 15.49 15.84 10.38
N ARG A 164 15.86 16.71 11.32
CA ARG A 164 17.03 16.54 12.19
C ARG A 164 16.96 15.31 13.10
N PHE A 165 15.77 14.78 13.35
CA PHE A 165 15.55 13.60 14.20
C PHE A 165 15.59 12.29 13.40
N ALA A 166 15.60 12.34 12.06
CA ALA A 166 15.47 11.15 11.24
C ALA A 166 16.65 10.17 11.38
N GLY A 167 17.87 10.67 11.53
CA GLY A 167 19.04 9.83 11.75
C GLY A 167 19.00 9.11 13.10
N ASP A 168 18.57 9.82 14.15
CA ASP A 168 18.45 9.30 15.51
C ASP A 168 17.34 8.24 15.63
N ALA A 169 16.24 8.41 14.89
CA ALA A 169 15.14 7.44 14.82
C ALA A 169 15.57 6.03 14.36
N LEU A 170 16.73 5.88 13.69
CA LEU A 170 17.28 4.56 13.33
C LEU A 170 17.61 3.69 14.55
N ARG A 171 17.80 4.28 15.74
CA ARG A 171 17.94 3.51 16.98
C ARG A 171 16.69 2.67 17.27
N HIS A 172 15.52 3.19 16.92
CA HIS A 172 14.24 2.53 17.17
C HIS A 172 14.10 1.28 16.29
N VAL A 173 14.55 1.32 15.03
CA VAL A 173 14.62 0.14 14.15
C VAL A 173 15.44 -0.98 14.82
N ARG A 174 16.64 -0.64 15.31
CA ARG A 174 17.53 -1.60 16.00
C ARG A 174 16.89 -2.12 17.29
N ARG A 175 16.23 -1.24 18.06
CA ARG A 175 15.55 -1.61 19.31
C ARG A 175 14.41 -2.59 19.05
N LEU A 176 13.56 -2.34 18.05
CA LEU A 176 12.47 -3.25 17.67
C LEU A 176 13.00 -4.63 17.27
N ALA A 177 14.04 -4.68 16.42
CA ALA A 177 14.68 -5.93 16.04
C ALA A 177 15.30 -6.67 17.26
N ALA A 178 15.96 -5.96 18.17
CA ALA A 178 16.53 -6.56 19.37
C ALA A 178 15.49 -7.19 20.32
N HIS A 179 14.22 -6.79 20.18
CA HIS A 179 13.08 -7.32 20.93
C HIS A 179 12.20 -8.29 20.09
N ASN A 180 12.74 -8.85 19.01
CA ASN A 180 12.09 -9.84 18.14
C ASN A 180 10.82 -9.35 17.43
N ILE A 181 10.69 -8.03 17.20
CA ILE A 181 9.61 -7.49 16.37
C ILE A 181 9.97 -7.68 14.90
N ARG A 182 9.08 -8.29 14.13
CA ARG A 182 9.28 -8.52 12.69
C ARG A 182 9.13 -7.20 11.92
N LEU A 183 10.05 -6.94 11.00
CA LEU A 183 10.15 -5.68 10.26
C LEU A 183 10.01 -5.94 8.76
N ASN A 184 9.06 -5.26 8.12
CA ASN A 184 9.03 -5.08 6.68
C ASN A 184 9.51 -3.66 6.39
N CYS A 185 10.48 -3.51 5.51
CA CYS A 185 11.09 -2.22 5.24
C CYS A 185 10.84 -1.77 3.81
N GLN A 186 10.83 -0.46 3.60
CA GLN A 186 10.77 0.14 2.27
C GLN A 186 11.92 1.13 2.08
N ILE A 187 12.47 1.13 0.87
CA ILE A 187 13.47 2.07 0.38
C ILE A 187 12.99 2.67 -0.94
N VAL A 188 12.63 3.96 -0.89
CA VAL A 188 12.56 4.78 -2.11
C VAL A 188 13.97 5.19 -2.50
N LEU A 189 14.44 4.69 -3.65
CA LEU A 189 15.76 5.01 -4.19
C LEU A 189 15.72 6.29 -5.00
N CYS A 190 16.71 7.14 -4.80
CA CYS A 190 16.91 8.42 -5.47
C CYS A 190 18.32 8.44 -6.08
N PRO A 191 18.45 8.52 -7.42
CA PRO A 191 19.75 8.57 -8.08
C PRO A 191 20.67 9.68 -7.52
N GLY A 192 21.92 9.32 -7.22
CA GLY A 192 22.92 10.23 -6.66
C GLY A 192 22.73 10.61 -5.18
N LEU A 193 21.80 9.97 -4.47
CA LEU A 193 21.56 10.20 -3.05
C LEU A 193 21.77 8.94 -2.21
N ASN A 194 20.90 7.93 -2.37
CA ASN A 194 20.92 6.69 -1.58
C ASN A 194 21.02 5.43 -2.45
N ASP A 195 21.49 5.57 -3.69
CA ASP A 195 21.85 4.49 -4.59
C ASP A 195 23.34 4.12 -4.48
N GLY A 196 23.79 3.15 -5.29
CA GLY A 196 25.20 2.76 -5.36
C GLY A 196 25.81 2.39 -4.00
N ALA A 197 26.89 3.05 -3.61
CA ALA A 197 27.61 2.76 -2.37
C ALA A 197 26.76 3.00 -1.10
N GLU A 198 25.86 3.99 -1.11
CA GLU A 198 24.98 4.26 0.03
C GLU A 198 23.88 3.19 0.16
N LEU A 199 23.44 2.60 -0.96
CA LEU A 199 22.55 1.44 -0.96
C LEU A 199 23.25 0.22 -0.39
N GLU A 200 24.48 -0.06 -0.80
CA GLU A 200 25.30 -1.16 -0.27
C GLU A 200 25.50 -1.04 1.24
N TYR A 201 25.84 0.16 1.70
CA TYR A 201 25.95 0.46 3.13
C TYR A 201 24.62 0.20 3.86
N THR A 202 23.51 0.68 3.29
CA THR A 202 22.17 0.51 3.86
C THR A 202 21.81 -0.97 4.01
N LEU A 203 21.99 -1.77 2.96
CA LEU A 203 21.67 -3.21 2.98
C LEU A 203 22.59 -3.98 3.92
N SER A 204 23.86 -3.59 4.01
CA SER A 204 24.82 -4.15 4.98
C SER A 204 24.41 -3.87 6.43
N GLU A 205 23.97 -2.66 6.75
CA GLU A 205 23.46 -2.32 8.08
C GLU A 205 22.15 -3.06 8.39
N MET A 206 21.25 -3.18 7.40
CA MET A 206 20.00 -3.92 7.54
C MET A 206 20.24 -5.42 7.74
N ARG A 207 21.30 -5.99 7.16
CA ARG A 207 21.75 -7.35 7.47
C ARG A 207 22.01 -7.52 8.97
N GLY A 208 22.49 -6.49 9.67
CA GLY A 208 22.69 -6.51 11.12
C GLY A 208 21.41 -6.70 11.95
N LEU A 209 20.22 -6.52 11.36
CA LEU A 209 18.92 -6.72 12.02
C LEU A 209 18.53 -8.20 12.17
N GLY A 210 19.31 -9.13 11.60
CA GLY A 210 19.09 -10.57 11.75
C GLY A 210 17.75 -11.04 11.19
N GLU A 211 17.19 -12.10 11.77
CA GLU A 211 15.94 -12.76 11.34
C GLU A 211 14.69 -11.88 11.50
N CYS A 212 14.79 -10.77 12.23
CA CYS A 212 13.67 -9.85 12.40
C CYS A 212 13.33 -9.11 11.11
N LEU A 213 14.31 -8.89 10.22
CA LEU A 213 14.07 -8.28 8.91
C LEU A 213 13.43 -9.30 7.96
N GLN A 214 12.12 -9.16 7.74
CA GLN A 214 11.36 -10.08 6.89
C GLN A 214 11.52 -9.73 5.42
N SER A 215 11.35 -8.46 5.07
CA SER A 215 11.34 -8.00 3.69
C SER A 215 11.80 -6.55 3.55
N VAL A 216 12.29 -6.19 2.38
CA VAL A 216 12.76 -4.87 1.96
C VAL A 216 12.31 -4.64 0.53
N ALA A 217 11.26 -3.83 0.36
CA ALA A 217 10.84 -3.33 -0.95
C ALA A 217 11.71 -2.14 -1.36
N CYS A 218 12.32 -2.22 -2.54
CA CYS A 218 13.10 -1.13 -3.10
C CYS A 218 12.42 -0.63 -4.36
N VAL A 219 11.96 0.62 -4.34
CA VAL A 219 11.22 1.27 -5.43
C VAL A 219 11.97 2.48 -5.96
N PRO A 220 11.90 2.79 -7.27
CA PRO A 220 12.48 4.01 -7.80
C PRO A 220 11.65 5.22 -7.36
N VAL A 221 12.27 6.40 -7.36
CA VAL A 221 11.54 7.64 -7.08
C VAL A 221 10.62 8.01 -8.25
N GLY A 222 9.32 8.11 -7.99
CA GLY A 222 8.36 8.69 -8.94
C GLY A 222 8.40 10.22 -8.92
N LEU A 223 8.48 10.86 -10.09
CA LEU A 223 8.60 12.32 -10.21
C LEU A 223 7.47 12.89 -11.07
N THR A 224 6.70 13.83 -10.53
CA THR A 224 5.68 14.55 -11.31
C THR A 224 6.23 15.86 -11.86
N ARG A 225 5.47 16.55 -12.74
CA ARG A 225 5.78 17.91 -13.18
C ARG A 225 5.60 18.98 -12.10
N TYR A 226 4.88 18.68 -11.01
CA TYR A 226 4.53 19.64 -9.97
C TYR A 226 5.61 19.69 -8.88
N ARG A 227 6.86 19.94 -9.28
CA ARG A 227 8.03 19.94 -8.39
C ARG A 227 8.74 21.28 -8.28
N GLU A 228 8.11 22.36 -8.70
CA GLU A 228 8.68 23.71 -8.57
C GLU A 228 8.95 24.04 -7.10
N GLY A 229 10.19 24.45 -6.79
CA GLY A 229 10.61 24.74 -5.42
C GLY A 229 10.99 23.52 -4.57
N LEU A 230 10.86 22.29 -5.09
CA LEU A 230 11.32 21.07 -4.42
C LEU A 230 12.79 20.75 -4.75
N TYR A 231 13.38 19.82 -3.99
CA TYR A 231 14.74 19.36 -4.25
C TYR A 231 14.85 18.77 -5.67
N PRO A 232 15.89 19.16 -6.45
CA PRO A 232 16.07 18.66 -7.80
C PRO A 232 16.45 17.18 -7.78
N LEU A 233 15.55 16.33 -8.25
CA LEU A 233 15.77 14.90 -8.41
C LEU A 233 15.82 14.54 -9.89
N VAL A 234 16.59 13.50 -10.20
CA VAL A 234 16.68 12.91 -11.53
C VAL A 234 16.00 11.54 -11.48
N PRO A 235 15.16 11.18 -12.46
CA PRO A 235 14.57 9.85 -12.51
C PRO A 235 15.63 8.79 -12.83
N PHE A 236 15.34 7.53 -12.53
CA PHE A 236 16.15 6.42 -13.02
C PHE A 236 16.04 6.31 -14.54
N ASP A 237 17.16 5.99 -15.17
CA ASP A 237 17.23 5.56 -16.57
C ASP A 237 17.54 4.07 -16.67
N ARG A 238 17.58 3.53 -17.89
CA ARG A 238 17.86 2.10 -18.13
C ARG A 238 19.15 1.62 -17.46
N ALA A 239 20.22 2.43 -17.50
CA ALA A 239 21.53 2.01 -17.00
C ALA A 239 21.59 2.05 -15.47
N SER A 240 21.11 3.13 -14.86
CA SER A 240 21.05 3.31 -13.42
C SER A 240 20.06 2.37 -12.74
N ALA A 241 18.91 2.09 -13.37
CA ALA A 241 17.96 1.08 -12.91
C ALA A 241 18.59 -0.32 -12.95
N GLY A 242 19.28 -0.67 -14.04
CA GLY A 242 20.01 -1.93 -14.14
C GLY A 242 21.06 -2.10 -13.05
N ALA A 243 21.85 -1.04 -12.78
CA ALA A 243 22.85 -1.07 -11.71
C ALA A 243 22.22 -1.23 -10.32
N ALA A 244 21.06 -0.60 -10.07
CA ALA A 244 20.31 -0.78 -8.83
C ALA A 244 19.82 -2.22 -8.67
N ILE A 245 19.23 -2.81 -9.73
CA ILE A 245 18.80 -4.22 -9.75
C ILE A 245 19.98 -5.14 -9.42
N ASP A 246 21.14 -4.93 -10.04
CA ASP A 246 22.33 -5.78 -9.82
C ASP A 246 22.79 -5.77 -8.35
N VAL A 247 22.67 -4.63 -7.66
CA VAL A 247 22.95 -4.53 -6.21
C VAL A 247 21.88 -5.27 -5.43
N LEU A 248 20.61 -4.95 -5.65
CA LEU A 248 19.48 -5.49 -4.92
C LEU A 248 19.36 -7.00 -5.04
N GLU A 249 19.51 -7.55 -6.25
CA GLU A 249 19.44 -8.98 -6.48
C GLU A 249 20.59 -9.73 -5.83
N ARG A 250 21.81 -9.22 -5.93
CA ARG A 250 22.98 -9.82 -5.27
C ARG A 250 22.82 -9.87 -3.75
N TRP A 251 22.25 -8.83 -3.15
CA TRP A 251 21.91 -8.85 -1.72
C TRP A 251 20.80 -9.84 -1.43
N GLY A 252 19.73 -9.87 -2.24
CA GLY A 252 18.65 -10.85 -2.09
C GLY A 252 19.14 -12.29 -2.15
N ASP A 253 20.00 -12.63 -3.12
CA ASP A 253 20.62 -13.96 -3.25
C ASP A 253 21.48 -14.28 -2.04
N ARG A 254 22.24 -13.30 -1.54
CA ARG A 254 23.06 -13.45 -0.34
C ARG A 254 22.20 -13.72 0.90
N PHE A 255 21.12 -12.98 1.11
CA PHE A 255 20.19 -13.23 2.22
C PHE A 255 19.55 -14.62 2.11
N LYS A 256 19.15 -15.03 0.90
CA LYS A 256 18.59 -16.37 0.65
C LYS A 256 19.59 -17.47 0.98
N ALA A 257 20.85 -17.31 0.59
CA ALA A 257 21.91 -18.27 0.92
C ALA A 257 22.26 -18.31 2.43
N GLU A 258 22.24 -17.15 3.11
CA GLU A 258 22.61 -17.06 4.53
C GLU A 258 21.47 -17.46 5.48
N ARG A 259 20.20 -17.29 5.08
CA ARG A 259 19.02 -17.36 5.99
C ARG A 259 17.85 -18.17 5.44
N GLY A 260 17.89 -18.59 4.18
CA GLY A 260 16.79 -19.29 3.52
C GLY A 260 15.68 -18.41 2.97
N MET A 261 15.76 -17.07 3.12
CA MET A 261 14.77 -16.11 2.60
C MET A 261 15.46 -14.96 1.87
N ARG A 262 14.89 -14.52 0.74
CA ARG A 262 15.50 -13.46 -0.09
C ARG A 262 15.55 -12.10 0.60
N THR A 263 14.49 -11.72 1.30
CA THR A 263 14.37 -10.47 2.07
C THR A 263 14.48 -9.16 1.27
N VAL A 264 15.25 -9.04 0.18
CA VAL A 264 15.43 -7.79 -0.59
C VAL A 264 14.86 -7.96 -2.00
N TYR A 265 13.96 -7.05 -2.39
CA TYR A 265 13.26 -7.13 -3.66
C TYR A 265 13.23 -5.77 -4.37
N PRO A 266 13.74 -5.69 -5.62
CA PRO A 266 13.39 -4.59 -6.53
C PRO A 266 11.90 -4.64 -6.88
N SER A 267 11.26 -3.49 -7.00
CA SER A 267 9.92 -3.40 -7.60
C SER A 267 9.93 -3.76 -9.08
N ASP A 268 8.77 -4.15 -9.59
CA ASP A 268 8.56 -4.46 -11.01
C ASP A 268 8.91 -3.27 -11.90
N GLU A 269 8.68 -2.04 -11.41
CA GLU A 269 9.04 -0.79 -12.08
C GLU A 269 10.53 -0.70 -12.41
N PHE A 270 11.43 -1.19 -11.55
CA PHE A 270 12.86 -1.23 -11.86
C PHE A 270 13.15 -2.09 -13.10
N TYR A 271 12.54 -3.27 -13.19
CA TYR A 271 12.73 -4.18 -14.33
C TYR A 271 12.20 -3.57 -15.62
N LEU A 272 11.04 -2.90 -15.56
CA LEU A 272 10.46 -2.18 -16.69
C LEU A 272 11.38 -1.05 -17.16
N ILE A 273 11.87 -0.18 -16.27
CA ILE A 273 12.80 0.91 -16.61
C ILE A 273 14.11 0.35 -17.21
N ALA A 274 14.65 -0.71 -16.61
CA ALA A 274 15.86 -1.36 -17.08
C ALA A 274 15.67 -2.15 -18.40
N GLY A 275 14.42 -2.38 -18.83
CA GLY A 275 14.10 -3.25 -19.95
C GLY A 275 14.58 -4.69 -19.74
N ARG A 276 14.54 -5.17 -18.49
CA ARG A 276 14.91 -6.54 -18.10
C ARG A 276 13.64 -7.37 -17.91
N ALA A 277 13.74 -8.68 -18.14
CA ALA A 277 12.64 -9.59 -17.86
C ALA A 277 12.35 -9.64 -16.37
N LEU A 278 11.07 -9.76 -16.01
CA LEU A 278 10.66 -9.97 -14.61
C LEU A 278 11.20 -11.33 -14.12
N PRO A 279 11.66 -11.41 -12.87
CA PRO A 279 12.01 -12.67 -12.23
C PRO A 279 10.86 -13.71 -12.28
N PRO A 280 11.18 -15.01 -12.17
CA PRO A 280 10.16 -16.07 -12.10
C PRO A 280 9.33 -15.97 -10.80
N TYR A 281 8.17 -16.63 -10.74
CA TYR A 281 7.26 -16.61 -9.59
C TYR A 281 7.97 -16.91 -8.24
N ASP A 282 8.77 -17.99 -8.19
CA ASP A 282 9.50 -18.43 -6.99
C ASP A 282 10.54 -17.41 -6.46
N PHE A 283 10.88 -16.39 -7.24
CA PHE A 283 11.74 -15.29 -6.78
C PHE A 283 11.08 -14.49 -5.66
N TYR A 284 9.76 -14.32 -5.74
CA TYR A 284 8.97 -13.46 -4.87
C TYR A 284 8.50 -14.14 -3.59
N GLU A 285 8.72 -15.46 -3.46
CA GLU A 285 8.33 -16.27 -2.29
C GLU A 285 6.82 -16.10 -2.03
N ASP A 286 6.40 -15.67 -0.84
CA ASP A 286 4.99 -15.44 -0.51
C ASP A 286 4.53 -13.98 -0.80
N PHE A 287 5.18 -13.29 -1.74
CA PHE A 287 4.86 -11.92 -2.15
C PHE A 287 4.74 -10.91 -0.98
N PRO A 288 5.74 -10.82 -0.08
CA PRO A 288 5.62 -10.04 1.16
C PRO A 288 5.48 -8.53 0.95
N GLN A 289 5.63 -8.05 -0.29
CA GLN A 289 5.71 -6.65 -0.66
C GLN A 289 4.88 -6.30 -1.92
N ILE A 290 3.86 -7.11 -2.24
CA ILE A 290 3.03 -6.90 -3.43
C ILE A 290 2.41 -5.50 -3.48
N GLU A 291 1.92 -4.99 -2.35
CA GLU A 291 1.36 -3.64 -2.19
C GLU A 291 2.39 -2.51 -2.47
N ASN A 292 3.69 -2.83 -2.51
CA ASN A 292 4.77 -1.90 -2.84
C ASN A 292 5.27 -2.07 -4.29
N GLY A 293 4.48 -2.71 -5.16
CA GLY A 293 4.85 -2.91 -6.55
C GLY A 293 5.90 -3.98 -6.78
N VAL A 294 6.04 -4.94 -5.84
CA VAL A 294 7.00 -6.05 -5.94
C VAL A 294 6.25 -7.32 -6.32
N GLY A 295 6.41 -7.77 -7.56
CA GLY A 295 5.83 -9.03 -8.04
C GLY A 295 4.40 -8.95 -8.54
N MET A 296 3.76 -7.77 -8.51
CA MET A 296 2.38 -7.57 -8.99
C MET A 296 2.19 -8.05 -10.43
N LEU A 297 3.14 -7.77 -11.32
CA LEU A 297 3.05 -8.17 -12.72
C LEU A 297 3.22 -9.68 -12.89
N ARG A 298 4.15 -10.28 -12.13
CA ARG A 298 4.38 -11.73 -12.15
C ARG A 298 3.16 -12.48 -11.62
N ASP A 299 2.56 -11.99 -10.53
CA ASP A 299 1.35 -12.56 -9.95
C ASP A 299 0.17 -12.50 -10.94
N LEU A 300 -0.05 -11.34 -11.56
CA LEU A 300 -1.05 -11.15 -12.61
C LEU A 300 -0.87 -12.12 -13.79
N GLU A 301 0.36 -12.35 -14.24
CA GLU A 301 0.65 -13.29 -15.33
C GLU A 301 0.29 -14.73 -14.95
N GLU A 302 0.62 -15.19 -13.74
CA GLU A 302 0.27 -16.54 -13.28
C GLU A 302 -1.24 -16.69 -13.10
N GLU A 303 -1.90 -15.74 -12.43
CA GLU A 303 -3.35 -15.78 -12.23
C GLU A 303 -4.11 -15.81 -13.57
N LEU A 304 -3.71 -14.99 -14.55
CA LEU A 304 -4.33 -15.00 -15.86
C LEU A 304 -4.10 -16.34 -16.58
N THR A 305 -2.90 -16.91 -16.43
CA THR A 305 -2.56 -18.19 -17.06
C THR A 305 -3.45 -19.30 -16.52
N TRP A 306 -3.62 -19.39 -15.20
CA TRP A 306 -4.54 -20.35 -14.58
C TRP A 306 -5.99 -20.10 -15.01
N ALA A 307 -6.44 -18.84 -15.01
CA ALA A 307 -7.80 -18.50 -15.44
C ALA A 307 -8.08 -18.88 -16.91
N LEU A 308 -7.07 -18.78 -17.79
CA LEU A 308 -7.18 -19.21 -19.17
C LEU A 308 -7.26 -20.74 -19.30
N GLU A 309 -6.52 -21.50 -18.49
CA GLU A 309 -6.55 -22.96 -18.49
C GLU A 309 -7.91 -23.53 -18.07
N GLU A 310 -8.63 -22.85 -17.18
CA GLU A 310 -9.96 -23.25 -16.72
C GLU A 310 -11.07 -23.02 -17.75
N LEU A 311 -10.83 -22.18 -18.76
CA LEU A 311 -11.84 -21.79 -19.75
C LEU A 311 -11.65 -22.54 -21.07
N PRO A 312 -12.63 -23.34 -21.53
CA PRO A 312 -12.53 -23.95 -22.85
C PRO A 312 -12.55 -22.85 -23.93
N GLY A 313 -11.81 -23.08 -25.02
CA GLY A 313 -11.83 -22.20 -26.18
C GLY A 313 -13.24 -22.09 -26.77
N GLN A 314 -13.79 -20.87 -26.77
CA GLN A 314 -15.16 -20.60 -27.20
C GLN A 314 -15.17 -19.62 -28.39
N ARG A 315 -16.21 -19.72 -29.22
CA ARG A 315 -16.42 -18.77 -30.33
C ARG A 315 -17.12 -17.50 -29.82
N LEU A 316 -16.35 -16.66 -29.16
CA LEU A 316 -16.80 -15.34 -28.71
C LEU A 316 -16.43 -14.28 -29.74
N ARG A 317 -17.22 -13.21 -29.82
CA ARG A 317 -16.92 -12.03 -30.64
C ARG A 317 -17.22 -10.77 -29.85
N ARG A 318 -16.18 -9.97 -29.62
CA ARG A 318 -16.28 -8.72 -28.88
C ARG A 318 -15.07 -7.86 -29.15
N ARG A 319 -15.24 -6.54 -29.18
CA ARG A 319 -14.14 -5.57 -29.23
C ARG A 319 -14.18 -4.73 -27.97
N VAL A 320 -13.11 -4.77 -27.18
CA VAL A 320 -12.99 -3.96 -25.97
C VAL A 320 -11.74 -3.09 -26.05
N THR A 321 -11.81 -1.90 -25.47
CA THR A 321 -10.65 -1.03 -25.30
C THR A 321 -10.26 -0.99 -23.83
N ILE A 322 -8.98 -1.24 -23.56
CA ILE A 322 -8.42 -1.22 -22.20
C ILE A 322 -7.31 -0.18 -22.18
N PRO A 323 -7.48 0.97 -21.52
CA PRO A 323 -6.39 1.90 -21.32
C PRO A 323 -5.43 1.35 -20.26
N THR A 324 -4.14 1.64 -20.43
CA THR A 324 -3.11 1.29 -19.45
C THR A 324 -2.02 2.37 -19.42
N GLY A 325 -1.24 2.41 -18.34
CA GLY A 325 -0.05 3.24 -18.26
C GLY A 325 1.04 2.77 -19.25
N GLU A 326 1.89 3.69 -19.70
CA GLU A 326 2.96 3.36 -20.67
C GLU A 326 3.94 2.31 -20.11
N ALA A 327 4.18 2.31 -18.79
CA ALA A 327 5.11 1.39 -18.14
C ALA A 327 4.75 -0.09 -18.34
N ALA A 328 3.47 -0.43 -18.15
CA ALA A 328 3.01 -1.82 -18.16
C ALA A 328 2.52 -2.28 -19.55
N PHE A 329 2.50 -1.38 -20.55
CA PHE A 329 1.89 -1.64 -21.85
C PHE A 329 2.47 -2.88 -22.55
N GLU A 330 3.80 -2.94 -22.71
CA GLU A 330 4.45 -4.04 -23.43
C GLU A 330 4.22 -5.39 -22.73
N PHE A 331 4.28 -5.39 -21.39
CA PHE A 331 4.04 -6.59 -20.59
C PHE A 331 2.59 -7.08 -20.74
N LEU A 332 1.61 -6.20 -20.51
CA LEU A 332 0.19 -6.54 -20.60
C LEU A 332 -0.21 -6.93 -22.03
N ASN A 333 0.37 -6.27 -23.04
CA ASN A 333 0.07 -6.59 -24.43
C ASN A 333 0.53 -8.01 -24.78
N GLY A 334 1.74 -8.40 -24.35
CA GLY A 334 2.26 -9.75 -24.50
C GLY A 334 1.47 -10.78 -23.69
N LEU A 335 0.99 -10.40 -22.51
CA LEU A 335 0.11 -11.25 -21.71
C LEU A 335 -1.25 -11.48 -22.42
N PHE A 336 -1.84 -10.44 -23.01
CA PHE A 336 -3.07 -10.54 -23.79
C PHE A 336 -2.93 -11.29 -25.12
N ASP A 337 -1.71 -11.52 -25.63
CA ASP A 337 -1.53 -12.42 -26.78
C ASP A 337 -1.98 -13.85 -26.48
N ARG A 338 -1.88 -14.30 -25.21
CA ARG A 338 -2.42 -15.60 -24.78
C ARG A 338 -3.95 -15.64 -24.92
N VAL A 339 -4.62 -14.57 -24.50
CA VAL A 339 -6.07 -14.42 -24.65
C VAL A 339 -6.47 -14.40 -26.13
N ARG A 340 -5.75 -13.63 -26.97
CA ARG A 340 -5.99 -13.54 -28.42
C ARG A 340 -5.80 -14.89 -29.11
N ALA A 341 -4.82 -15.68 -28.69
CA ALA A 341 -4.55 -17.01 -29.24
C ALA A 341 -5.69 -17.99 -28.92
N GLN A 342 -6.21 -17.97 -27.70
CA GLN A 342 -7.30 -18.86 -27.26
C GLN A 342 -8.68 -18.43 -27.75
N PHE A 343 -8.90 -17.11 -27.90
CA PHE A 343 -10.18 -16.52 -28.33
C PHE A 343 -10.00 -15.57 -29.53
N PRO A 344 -9.79 -16.07 -30.76
CA PRO A 344 -9.47 -15.24 -31.94
C PRO A 344 -10.54 -14.22 -32.36
N GLY A 345 -11.77 -14.34 -31.86
CA GLY A 345 -12.84 -13.38 -32.12
C GLY A 345 -12.92 -12.23 -31.09
N ILE A 346 -12.10 -12.26 -30.04
CA ILE A 346 -11.97 -11.19 -29.06
C ILE A 346 -10.89 -10.22 -29.53
N GLU A 347 -11.28 -8.99 -29.80
CA GLU A 347 -10.37 -7.91 -30.16
C GLU A 347 -10.09 -7.03 -28.93
N ILE A 348 -8.88 -7.19 -28.37
CA ILE A 348 -8.41 -6.40 -27.22
C ILE A 348 -7.56 -5.24 -27.74
N ASN A 349 -8.14 -4.05 -27.74
CA ASN A 349 -7.44 -2.80 -28.01
C ASN A 349 -6.82 -2.27 -26.71
N LEU A 350 -5.62 -2.75 -26.37
CA LEU A 350 -4.84 -2.21 -25.26
C LEU A 350 -4.20 -0.89 -25.69
N VAL A 351 -4.49 0.19 -24.98
CA VAL A 351 -4.04 1.54 -25.37
C VAL A 351 -3.12 2.12 -24.30
N PRO A 352 -1.84 2.39 -24.61
CA PRO A 352 -0.95 3.10 -23.71
C PRO A 352 -1.39 4.57 -23.63
N VAL A 353 -1.61 5.06 -22.42
CA VAL A 353 -2.03 6.44 -22.14
C VAL A 353 -0.89 7.15 -21.43
N LYS A 354 -0.39 8.20 -22.06
CA LYS A 354 0.58 9.10 -21.45
C LYS A 354 -0.07 9.92 -20.33
N ASN A 355 0.54 9.91 -19.16
CA ASN A 355 0.09 10.65 -17.99
C ASN A 355 0.49 12.13 -18.06
N ASP A 356 -0.08 12.89 -18.99
CA ASP A 356 0.22 14.32 -19.10
C ASP A 356 -0.30 15.10 -17.89
N PHE A 357 -1.26 14.59 -17.14
CA PHE A 357 -1.72 15.21 -15.91
C PHE A 357 -0.60 15.33 -14.87
N PHE A 358 0.18 14.27 -14.65
CA PHE A 358 1.37 14.30 -13.79
C PHE A 358 2.67 14.61 -14.53
N GLY A 359 2.65 14.82 -15.85
CA GLY A 359 3.80 15.27 -16.64
C GLY A 359 4.57 14.18 -17.40
N GLY A 360 4.09 12.94 -17.38
CA GLY A 360 4.54 11.85 -18.24
C GLY A 360 5.71 11.01 -17.70
N THR A 361 6.34 11.39 -16.59
CA THR A 361 7.38 10.57 -15.95
C THR A 361 6.79 9.53 -14.99
N VAL A 362 5.59 9.78 -14.47
CA VAL A 362 4.81 8.79 -13.71
C VAL A 362 3.81 8.16 -14.65
N ASP A 363 4.12 6.96 -15.13
CA ASP A 363 3.46 6.30 -16.25
C ASP A 363 2.78 4.99 -15.85
N VAL A 364 2.55 4.79 -14.54
CA VAL A 364 1.80 3.66 -13.99
C VAL A 364 0.29 3.83 -14.20
N THR A 365 -0.39 2.69 -14.41
CA THR A 365 -1.83 2.60 -14.68
C THR A 365 -2.67 3.29 -13.60
N GLY A 366 -2.39 3.07 -12.32
CA GLY A 366 -3.20 3.58 -11.22
C GLY A 366 -3.16 5.09 -11.00
N LEU A 367 -2.30 5.83 -11.72
CA LEU A 367 -2.19 7.28 -11.63
C LEU A 367 -2.68 8.00 -12.89
N LEU A 368 -3.35 7.29 -13.80
CA LEU A 368 -4.03 7.87 -14.94
C LEU A 368 -5.35 8.53 -14.51
N VAL A 369 -5.72 9.60 -15.20
CA VAL A 369 -6.91 10.40 -14.90
C VAL A 369 -7.89 10.43 -16.08
N GLY A 370 -9.16 10.74 -15.79
CA GLY A 370 -10.23 10.75 -16.80
C GLY A 370 -9.95 11.67 -17.98
N ARG A 371 -9.39 12.85 -17.74
CA ARG A 371 -9.03 13.80 -18.82
C ARG A 371 -7.97 13.27 -19.78
N ASP A 372 -6.95 12.56 -19.28
CA ASP A 372 -5.90 11.99 -20.12
C ASP A 372 -6.48 10.88 -21.00
N LEU A 373 -7.36 10.05 -20.42
CA LEU A 373 -8.15 9.04 -21.14
C LEU A 373 -8.98 9.66 -22.26
N VAL A 374 -9.80 10.68 -21.96
CA VAL A 374 -10.63 11.36 -22.97
C VAL A 374 -9.79 11.92 -24.11
N ARG A 375 -8.67 12.57 -23.81
CA ARG A 375 -7.79 13.14 -24.84
C ARG A 375 -7.19 12.06 -25.73
N ARG A 376 -6.74 10.94 -25.14
CA ARG A 376 -6.10 9.86 -25.89
C ARG A 376 -7.10 9.05 -26.71
N LEU A 377 -8.30 8.80 -26.19
CA LEU A 377 -9.25 7.82 -26.74
C LEU A 377 -10.30 8.44 -27.68
N ARG A 378 -10.45 9.76 -27.73
CA ARG A 378 -11.52 10.44 -28.51
C ARG A 378 -11.60 10.05 -29.99
N ASP A 379 -10.45 9.84 -30.62
CA ASP A 379 -10.36 9.60 -32.07
C ASP A 379 -10.12 8.12 -32.42
N GLU A 380 -10.22 7.23 -31.42
CA GLU A 380 -10.00 5.79 -31.57
C GLU A 380 -11.30 5.04 -31.85
N ASN A 381 -11.20 3.87 -32.50
CA ASN A 381 -12.32 2.93 -32.56
C ASN A 381 -12.38 2.12 -31.27
N LEU A 382 -13.21 2.57 -30.34
CA LEU A 382 -13.25 2.03 -28.97
C LEU A 382 -13.99 0.69 -28.85
N GLY A 383 -14.76 0.30 -29.87
CA GLY A 383 -15.53 -0.94 -29.87
C GLY A 383 -16.77 -0.91 -29.00
N ASP A 384 -17.04 -2.04 -28.35
CA ASP A 384 -18.28 -2.31 -27.64
C ASP A 384 -18.29 -1.67 -26.24
N GLU A 385 -17.12 -1.67 -25.56
CA GLU A 385 -16.99 -1.17 -24.19
C GLU A 385 -15.54 -0.78 -23.88
N ILE A 386 -15.37 0.24 -23.02
CA ILE A 386 -14.08 0.62 -22.44
C ILE A 386 -13.98 -0.03 -21.06
N LEU A 387 -13.01 -0.93 -20.88
CA LEU A 387 -12.79 -1.60 -19.60
C LEU A 387 -11.71 -0.84 -18.83
N ILE A 388 -12.06 -0.30 -17.67
CA ILE A 388 -11.17 0.51 -16.84
C ILE A 388 -10.60 -0.38 -15.72
N PRO A 389 -9.27 -0.59 -15.68
CA PRO A 389 -8.63 -1.29 -14.58
C PRO A 389 -9.00 -0.66 -13.24
N SER A 390 -9.34 -1.50 -12.26
CA SER A 390 -9.82 -1.06 -10.95
C SER A 390 -8.83 -0.12 -10.24
N ALA A 391 -7.53 -0.30 -10.48
CA ALA A 391 -6.46 0.54 -9.96
C ALA A 391 -6.52 2.01 -10.41
N MET A 392 -7.20 2.34 -11.52
CA MET A 392 -7.39 3.73 -11.98
C MET A 392 -8.48 4.48 -11.22
N LEU A 393 -9.32 3.75 -10.48
CA LEU A 393 -10.49 4.26 -9.80
C LEU A 393 -10.30 4.18 -8.30
N MET A 394 -11.06 4.97 -7.55
CA MET A 394 -11.08 4.81 -6.11
C MET A 394 -11.66 3.44 -5.71
N ALA A 395 -11.18 2.89 -4.59
CA ALA A 395 -11.49 1.54 -4.15
C ALA A 395 -13.00 1.23 -4.11
N ASP A 396 -13.80 2.21 -3.65
CA ASP A 396 -15.23 2.08 -3.40
C ASP A 396 -16.10 3.00 -4.27
N GLU A 397 -15.51 3.75 -5.20
CA GLU A 397 -16.24 4.71 -6.05
C GLU A 397 -15.72 4.75 -7.49
N ASP A 398 -16.63 4.79 -8.46
CA ASP A 398 -16.35 4.89 -9.90
C ASP A 398 -15.90 6.29 -10.34
N VAL A 399 -14.86 6.79 -9.66
CA VAL A 399 -14.33 8.14 -9.80
C VAL A 399 -12.81 8.07 -9.95
N PHE A 400 -12.27 8.80 -10.93
CA PHE A 400 -10.83 9.00 -11.16
C PHE A 400 -10.24 10.03 -10.19
N LEU A 401 -8.91 10.16 -10.17
CA LEU A 401 -8.21 11.15 -9.32
C LEU A 401 -8.56 12.62 -9.66
N ASP A 402 -9.03 12.90 -10.88
CA ASP A 402 -9.45 14.23 -11.34
C ASP A 402 -10.97 14.47 -11.20
N ASP A 403 -11.64 13.69 -10.35
CA ASP A 403 -13.08 13.74 -10.05
C ASP A 403 -14.01 13.41 -11.22
N MET A 404 -13.46 12.98 -12.36
CA MET A 404 -14.28 12.45 -13.44
C MET A 404 -14.92 11.13 -12.99
N THR A 405 -16.23 10.98 -13.24
CA THR A 405 -16.90 9.69 -13.02
C THR A 405 -16.73 8.79 -14.24
N LEU A 406 -16.81 7.48 -14.03
CA LEU A 406 -16.80 6.49 -15.10
C LEU A 406 -17.94 6.73 -16.11
N GLU A 407 -19.11 7.14 -15.62
CA GLU A 407 -20.25 7.51 -16.46
C GLU A 407 -19.95 8.76 -17.32
N ALA A 408 -19.27 9.77 -16.75
CA ALA A 408 -18.85 10.96 -17.50
C ALA A 408 -17.82 10.62 -18.58
N LEU A 409 -16.88 9.71 -18.29
CA LEU A 409 -15.92 9.20 -19.26
C LEU A 409 -16.65 8.53 -20.45
N GLY A 410 -17.58 7.62 -20.17
CA GLY A 410 -18.35 6.93 -21.21
C GLY A 410 -19.17 7.89 -22.07
N ARG A 411 -19.83 8.89 -21.47
CA ARG A 411 -20.52 9.96 -22.21
C ARG A 411 -19.59 10.78 -23.09
N ALA A 412 -18.39 11.10 -22.61
CA ALA A 412 -17.41 11.91 -23.35
C ALA A 412 -16.81 11.17 -24.56
N LEU A 413 -16.74 9.84 -24.49
CA LEU A 413 -16.17 8.97 -25.52
C LEU A 413 -17.22 8.27 -26.40
N GLY A 414 -18.50 8.36 -26.04
CA GLY A 414 -19.62 7.80 -26.82
C GLY A 414 -19.74 6.28 -26.75
N VAL A 415 -19.01 5.63 -25.83
CA VAL A 415 -19.01 4.18 -25.61
C VAL A 415 -19.12 3.92 -24.10
N PRO A 416 -19.86 2.89 -23.64
CA PRO A 416 -19.93 2.54 -22.23
C PRO A 416 -18.54 2.32 -21.63
N ALA A 417 -18.33 2.79 -20.40
CA ALA A 417 -17.12 2.53 -19.63
C ALA A 417 -17.48 1.71 -18.39
N LYS A 418 -16.71 0.66 -18.11
CA LYS A 418 -16.98 -0.30 -17.03
C LYS A 418 -15.73 -0.52 -16.18
N ARG A 419 -15.89 -0.52 -14.85
CA ARG A 419 -14.85 -0.95 -13.92
C ARG A 419 -14.62 -2.45 -14.08
N MET A 420 -13.35 -2.84 -14.24
CA MET A 420 -12.94 -4.24 -14.21
C MET A 420 -12.92 -4.81 -12.79
N GLN A 421 -13.13 -6.12 -12.67
CA GLN A 421 -12.90 -6.87 -11.44
C GLN A 421 -11.43 -6.75 -10.99
N LYS A 422 -11.17 -7.05 -9.71
CA LYS A 422 -9.85 -6.84 -9.09
C LYS A 422 -8.87 -7.99 -9.32
N ASP A 423 -9.37 -9.19 -9.62
CA ASP A 423 -8.60 -10.40 -9.85
C ASP A 423 -8.49 -10.75 -11.34
N ALA A 424 -7.40 -11.41 -11.76
CA ALA A 424 -7.13 -11.67 -13.17
C ALA A 424 -8.22 -12.52 -13.85
N GLY A 425 -8.81 -13.47 -13.12
CA GLY A 425 -9.92 -14.29 -13.64
C GLY A 425 -11.18 -13.46 -13.88
N GLY A 426 -11.46 -12.52 -13.00
CA GLY A 426 -12.50 -11.52 -13.17
C GLY A 426 -12.25 -10.56 -14.32
N GLU A 427 -11.04 -10.03 -14.44
CA GLU A 427 -10.61 -9.21 -15.56
C GLU A 427 -10.76 -9.94 -16.90
N LEU A 428 -10.37 -11.22 -16.95
CA LEU A 428 -10.57 -12.08 -18.11
C LEU A 428 -12.05 -12.23 -18.46
N ARG A 429 -12.92 -12.50 -17.48
CA ARG A 429 -14.38 -12.53 -17.72
C ARG A 429 -14.91 -11.19 -18.23
N ASP A 430 -14.40 -10.09 -17.70
CA ASP A 430 -14.76 -8.74 -18.15
C ASP A 430 -14.29 -8.46 -19.58
N ILE A 431 -13.21 -9.07 -20.04
CA ILE A 431 -12.73 -9.01 -21.43
C ILE A 431 -13.60 -9.87 -22.35
N LEU A 432 -13.85 -11.13 -21.96
CA LEU A 432 -14.60 -12.10 -22.76
C LEU A 432 -16.09 -11.74 -22.86
N GLY A 433 -16.64 -11.07 -21.85
CA GLY A 433 -18.06 -10.76 -21.76
C GLY A 433 -18.87 -11.95 -21.21
N PRO A 434 -20.21 -11.89 -21.24
CA PRO A 434 -21.05 -12.98 -20.74
C PRO A 434 -20.74 -14.27 -21.51
N LEU A 435 -20.27 -15.27 -20.78
CA LEU A 435 -20.05 -16.60 -21.32
C LEU A 435 -21.43 -17.25 -21.58
N PRO A 436 -21.63 -17.90 -22.74
CA PRO A 436 -22.81 -18.71 -22.97
C PRO A 436 -22.97 -19.72 -21.82
N GLU A 437 -24.17 -19.84 -21.25
CA GLU A 437 -24.48 -20.91 -20.32
C GLU A 437 -24.10 -22.24 -20.99
N THR A 438 -23.23 -23.01 -20.34
CA THR A 438 -22.93 -24.39 -20.75
C THR A 438 -24.24 -25.14 -20.78
N ILE A 439 -24.73 -25.43 -21.99
CA ILE A 439 -25.78 -26.44 -22.19
C ILE A 439 -25.11 -27.77 -21.86
N GLU A 440 -25.32 -28.26 -20.63
CA GLU A 440 -24.95 -29.62 -20.21
C GLU A 440 -25.53 -30.69 -21.13
#